data_AF-X1K6A9-F1
#
_entry.id   AF-X1K6A9-F1
#
_cell.length_a   1.000
_cell.length_b   1.000
_cell.length_c   1.000
_cell.angle_alpha   90.00
_cell.angle_beta   90.00
_cell.angle_gamma   90.00
#
_symmetry.space_group_name_H-M   'P 1'
#
loop_
_entity.id
_entity.type
_entity.pdbx_description
1 polymer ?
#
loop_
_entity_poly.entity_id
_entity_poly.type
_entity_poly.pdbx_seq_one_letter_code
_entity_poly.pdbx_strand_id
1 'polypeptide(L)'
;MITGSECINKTDEQIVVLTLKNQDYYLCLMKRYEAKLLNYILKISNISREDGEDILQEVFVKAYQNLNDFDLNFKFSNWIYSIAHNTTISAFRKKKVRPQTVSWEDKDLNNILKSTLDLEDASLQKLTYKHIFKNN
;
A
#
# COMPACT_ATOMS: atom_id res chain seq x y z
N MET A 1 6.51 -23.36 10.07
CA MET A 1 6.09 -21.95 10.05
C MET A 1 7.32 -21.10 9.80
N ILE A 2 7.31 -20.27 8.76
CA ILE A 2 8.37 -19.27 8.54
C ILE A 2 8.45 -18.40 9.80
N THR A 3 9.57 -18.48 10.52
CA THR A 3 9.80 -17.67 11.72
C THR A 3 10.20 -16.26 11.30
N GLY A 4 9.85 -15.25 12.10
CA GLY A 4 10.16 -13.85 11.78
C GLY A 4 11.64 -13.59 11.51
N SER A 5 12.53 -14.45 12.01
CA SER A 5 13.99 -14.38 11.81
C SER A 5 14.44 -14.59 10.36
N GLU A 6 13.70 -15.35 9.53
CA GLU A 6 14.14 -15.64 8.15
C GLU A 6 14.07 -14.41 7.23
N CYS A 7 13.25 -13.43 7.58
CA CYS A 7 12.97 -12.25 6.75
C CYS A 7 13.66 -10.98 7.24
N ILE A 8 14.21 -10.95 8.46
CA ILE A 8 14.78 -9.74 9.08
C ILE A 8 15.90 -9.14 8.23
N ASN A 9 16.79 -9.97 7.68
CA ASN A 9 17.95 -9.51 6.90
C ASN A 9 17.68 -9.42 5.38
N LYS A 10 16.42 -9.46 4.95
CA LYS A 10 16.05 -9.42 3.53
C LYS A 10 15.40 -8.10 3.16
N THR A 11 15.76 -7.57 2.00
CA THR A 11 15.06 -6.41 1.42
C THR A 11 13.63 -6.79 1.03
N ASP A 12 12.77 -5.81 0.81
CA ASP A 12 11.39 -6.07 0.41
C ASP A 12 11.34 -6.83 -0.92
N GLU A 13 12.13 -6.40 -1.89
CA GLU A 13 12.22 -7.03 -3.22
C GLU A 13 12.68 -8.48 -3.13
N GLN A 14 13.63 -8.79 -2.23
CA GLN A 14 14.04 -10.18 -1.98
C GLN A 14 12.90 -11.02 -1.38
N ILE A 15 12.11 -10.45 -0.47
CA ILE A 15 10.95 -11.15 0.10
C ILE A 15 9.85 -11.32 -0.95
N VAL A 16 9.66 -10.38 -1.87
CA VAL A 16 8.75 -10.54 -3.01
C VAL A 16 9.16 -11.75 -3.84
N VAL A 17 10.43 -11.84 -4.26
CA VAL A 17 10.95 -12.97 -5.04
C VAL A 17 10.76 -14.31 -4.32
N LEU A 18 10.92 -14.34 -2.99
CA LEU A 18 10.64 -15.53 -2.19
C LEU A 18 9.16 -15.86 -2.11
N THR A 19 8.29 -14.85 -2.01
CA THR A 19 6.84 -15.02 -1.95
C THR A 19 6.29 -15.67 -3.23
N LEU A 20 6.87 -15.34 -4.39
CA LEU A 20 6.51 -15.95 -5.67
C LEU A 20 6.82 -17.46 -5.73
N LYS A 21 7.71 -17.96 -4.88
CA LYS A 21 8.07 -19.38 -4.78
C LYS A 21 7.36 -20.09 -3.63
N ASN A 22 7.19 -19.40 -2.50
CA ASN A 22 6.48 -19.88 -1.34
C ASN A 22 5.68 -18.73 -0.72
N GLN A 23 4.37 -18.85 -0.77
CA GLN A 23 3.42 -17.82 -0.35
C GLN A 23 3.52 -17.47 1.14
N ASP A 24 4.09 -18.35 1.98
CA ASP A 24 4.29 -18.10 3.41
C ASP A 24 5.17 -16.86 3.67
N TYR A 25 6.08 -16.52 2.74
CA TYR A 25 6.92 -15.32 2.85
C TYR A 25 6.13 -14.01 2.75
N TYR A 26 4.88 -14.05 2.28
CA TYR A 26 4.02 -12.87 2.24
C TYR A 26 3.76 -12.29 3.63
N LEU A 27 3.67 -13.14 4.66
CA LEU A 27 3.50 -12.72 6.05
C LEU A 27 4.63 -11.81 6.54
N CYS A 28 5.83 -11.94 5.96
CA CYS A 28 6.94 -11.05 6.29
C CYS A 28 6.73 -9.63 5.76
N LEU A 29 6.16 -9.49 4.55
CA LEU A 29 5.76 -8.19 4.01
C LEU A 29 4.62 -7.60 4.83
N MET A 30 3.60 -8.40 5.17
CA MET A 30 2.48 -7.93 5.99
C MET A 30 2.97 -7.36 7.33
N LYS A 31 3.75 -8.13 8.10
CA LYS A 31 4.27 -7.69 9.41
C LYS A 31 5.13 -6.42 9.32
N ARG A 32 5.90 -6.28 8.23
CA ARG A 32 6.79 -5.12 8.03
C ARG A 32 6.01 -3.84 7.71
N TYR A 33 4.85 -3.97 7.09
CA TYR A 33 4.07 -2.85 6.57
C TYR A 33 2.79 -2.54 7.35
N GLU A 34 2.29 -3.46 8.18
CA GLU A 34 1.02 -3.35 8.91
C GLU A 34 0.89 -2.02 9.66
N ALA A 35 1.78 -1.74 10.61
CA ALA A 35 1.73 -0.51 11.39
C ALA A 35 1.93 0.75 10.52
N LYS A 36 2.79 0.67 9.51
CA LYS A 36 3.13 1.82 8.65
C LYS A 36 1.95 2.21 7.76
N LEU A 37 1.33 1.22 7.12
CA LEU A 37 0.18 1.41 6.26
C LEU A 37 -1.06 1.80 7.07
N LEU A 38 -1.29 1.21 8.25
CA LEU A 38 -2.39 1.61 9.11
C LEU A 38 -2.27 3.08 9.51
N ASN A 39 -1.09 3.50 9.99
CA ASN A 39 -0.85 4.89 10.35
C ASN A 39 -1.05 5.84 9.16
N TYR A 40 -0.60 5.45 7.96
CA TYR A 40 -0.81 6.21 6.74
C TYR A 40 -2.30 6.32 6.39
N ILE A 41 -3.04 5.20 6.39
CA ILE A 41 -4.49 5.15 6.13
C ILE A 41 -5.22 6.07 7.12
N LEU A 42 -4.95 5.96 8.42
CA LEU A 42 -5.61 6.80 9.43
C LEU A 42 -5.28 8.28 9.24
N LYS A 43 -4.03 8.61 8.90
CA LYS A 43 -3.59 9.99 8.67
C LYS A 43 -4.29 10.65 7.49
N ILE A 44 -4.42 9.97 6.36
CA ILE A 44 -4.98 10.58 5.13
C ILE A 44 -6.52 10.61 5.11
N SER A 45 -7.15 10.00 6.09
CA SER A 45 -8.55 9.59 5.98
C SER A 45 -9.37 9.90 7.23
N ASN A 46 -8.71 10.03 8.39
CA ASN A 46 -9.29 10.51 9.64
C ASN A 46 -10.53 9.72 10.10
N ILE A 47 -10.46 8.40 9.96
CA ILE A 47 -11.48 7.41 10.37
C ILE A 47 -11.11 6.73 11.69
N SER A 48 -12.02 5.90 12.21
CA SER A 48 -11.74 5.04 13.35
C SER A 48 -10.62 4.04 13.02
N ARG A 49 -9.96 3.55 14.07
CA ARG A 49 -8.93 2.52 13.91
C ARG A 49 -9.47 1.24 13.26
N GLU A 50 -10.67 0.82 13.65
CA GLU A 50 -11.38 -0.34 13.13
C GLU A 50 -11.65 -0.21 11.61
N ASP A 51 -12.23 0.91 11.16
CA ASP A 51 -12.43 1.19 9.73
C ASP A 51 -11.08 1.18 8.97
N GLY A 52 -10.01 1.67 9.61
CA GLY A 52 -8.67 1.66 9.04
C GLY A 52 -8.07 0.26 8.91
N GLU A 53 -8.34 -0.63 9.86
CA GLU A 53 -7.91 -2.03 9.82
C GLU A 53 -8.64 -2.81 8.72
N ASP A 54 -9.92 -2.53 8.47
CA ASP A 54 -10.67 -3.11 7.35
C ASP A 54 -10.07 -2.71 6.00
N ILE A 55 -9.74 -1.42 5.83
CA ILE A 55 -9.05 -0.94 4.63
C ILE A 55 -7.68 -1.61 4.50
N LEU A 56 -6.92 -1.72 5.59
CA LEU A 56 -5.60 -2.34 5.59
C LEU A 56 -5.66 -3.81 5.13
N GLN A 57 -6.68 -4.55 5.55
CA GLN A 57 -6.89 -5.92 5.08
C GLN A 57 -7.14 -5.95 3.57
N GLU A 58 -7.99 -5.07 3.04
CA GLU A 58 -8.24 -4.96 1.60
C GLU A 58 -6.95 -4.61 0.82
N VAL A 59 -6.09 -3.77 1.39
CA VAL A 59 -4.79 -3.42 0.82
C VAL A 59 -3.89 -4.65 0.70
N PHE A 60 -3.79 -5.47 1.75
CA PHE A 60 -2.99 -6.68 1.70
C PHE A 60 -3.57 -7.72 0.73
N VAL A 61 -4.90 -7.89 0.68
CA VAL A 61 -5.53 -8.77 -0.31
C VAL A 61 -5.19 -8.34 -1.74
N LYS A 62 -5.33 -7.04 -2.06
CA LYS A 62 -4.99 -6.50 -3.39
C LYS A 62 -3.50 -6.62 -3.70
N ALA A 63 -2.64 -6.31 -2.73
CA ALA A 63 -1.20 -6.46 -2.90
C ALA A 63 -0.84 -7.91 -3.18
N TYR A 64 -1.40 -8.88 -2.47
CA TYR A 64 -1.18 -10.29 -2.73
C TYR A 64 -1.64 -10.69 -4.15
N GLN A 65 -2.84 -10.28 -4.55
CA GLN A 65 -3.41 -10.60 -5.88
C GLN A 65 -2.56 -10.05 -7.04
N ASN A 66 -1.94 -8.88 -6.87
CA ASN A 66 -1.14 -8.23 -7.91
C ASN A 66 0.37 -8.47 -7.75
N LEU A 67 0.79 -9.26 -6.76
CA LEU A 67 2.22 -9.45 -6.44
C LEU A 67 3.00 -10.11 -7.58
N ASN A 68 2.34 -11.00 -8.33
CA ASN A 68 2.94 -11.68 -9.49
C ASN A 68 3.32 -10.70 -10.61
N ASP A 69 2.62 -9.58 -10.73
CA ASP A 69 2.83 -8.57 -11.77
C ASP A 69 3.71 -7.40 -11.28
N PHE A 70 4.25 -7.51 -10.06
CA PHE A 70 5.13 -6.49 -9.50
C PHE A 70 6.46 -6.41 -10.27
N ASP A 71 6.75 -5.22 -10.79
CA ASP A 71 7.99 -4.92 -11.51
C ASP A 71 9.11 -4.59 -10.50
N LEU A 72 10.07 -5.52 -10.36
CA LEU A 72 11.20 -5.43 -9.43
C LEU A 72 12.13 -4.22 -9.68
N ASN A 73 11.96 -3.49 -10.79
CA ASN A 73 12.67 -2.23 -11.02
C ASN A 73 12.13 -1.08 -10.16
N PHE A 74 10.99 -1.27 -9.49
CA PHE A 74 10.42 -0.30 -8.55
C PHE A 74 10.64 -0.75 -7.11
N LYS A 75 10.70 0.21 -6.18
CA LYS A 75 10.70 -0.09 -4.75
C LYS A 75 9.34 -0.65 -4.33
N PHE A 76 9.32 -1.78 -3.63
CA PHE A 76 8.10 -2.39 -3.14
C PHE A 76 7.31 -1.46 -2.21
N SER A 77 8.03 -0.71 -1.36
CA SER A 77 7.45 0.32 -0.49
C SER A 77 6.52 1.27 -1.24
N ASN A 78 6.92 1.71 -2.43
CA ASN A 78 6.15 2.71 -3.15
C ASN A 78 4.90 2.09 -3.78
N TRP A 79 5.06 0.86 -4.26
CA TRP A 79 3.97 0.11 -4.85
C TRP A 79 2.88 -0.22 -3.83
N ILE A 80 3.24 -0.74 -2.65
CA ILE A 80 2.25 -1.11 -1.64
C ILE A 80 1.54 0.13 -1.05
N TYR A 81 2.23 1.25 -0.91
CA TYR A 81 1.59 2.51 -0.49
C TYR A 81 0.68 3.09 -1.57
N SER A 82 0.99 2.89 -2.86
CA SER A 82 0.08 3.28 -3.95
C SER A 82 -1.22 2.48 -3.89
N ILE A 83 -1.15 1.18 -3.59
CA ILE A 83 -2.32 0.34 -3.34
C ILE A 83 -3.10 0.84 -2.11
N ALA A 84 -2.40 1.16 -1.02
CA ALA A 84 -3.01 1.70 0.20
C ALA A 84 -3.76 3.00 -0.04
N HIS A 85 -3.11 3.92 -0.75
CA HIS A 85 -3.69 5.19 -1.14
C HIS A 85 -4.96 5.00 -1.96
N ASN A 86 -4.88 4.25 -3.07
CA ASN A 86 -6.03 4.04 -3.97
C ASN A 86 -7.18 3.32 -3.27
N THR A 87 -6.88 2.33 -2.42
CA THR A 87 -7.90 1.58 -1.67
C THR A 87 -8.58 2.49 -0.66
N THR A 88 -7.82 3.33 0.05
CA THR A 88 -8.38 4.34 0.95
C THR A 88 -9.26 5.32 0.18
N ILE A 89 -8.77 5.97 -0.87
CA ILE A 89 -9.58 6.93 -1.65
C ILE A 89 -10.85 6.28 -2.23
N SER A 90 -10.76 5.02 -2.69
CA SER A 90 -11.92 4.26 -3.18
C SER A 90 -12.95 3.99 -2.09
N ALA A 91 -12.52 3.55 -0.90
CA ALA A 91 -13.40 3.34 0.24
C ALA A 91 -14.14 4.64 0.64
N PHE A 92 -13.45 5.78 0.56
CA PHE A 92 -14.04 7.10 0.84
C PHE A 92 -15.00 7.56 -0.23
N ARG A 93 -14.72 7.32 -1.52
CA ARG A 93 -15.66 7.62 -2.61
C ARG A 93 -16.96 6.82 -2.45
N LYS A 94 -16.88 5.56 -2.04
CA LYS A 94 -18.05 4.72 -1.73
C LYS A 94 -18.84 5.26 -0.53
N LYS A 95 -18.16 5.70 0.55
CA LYS A 95 -18.80 6.33 1.72
C LYS A 95 -19.43 7.71 1.38
N LYS A 96 -18.83 8.52 0.48
CA LYS A 96 -19.30 9.86 0.06
C LYS A 96 -20.61 9.88 -0.75
N VAL A 97 -21.15 8.73 -1.16
CA VAL A 97 -22.58 8.64 -1.56
C VAL A 97 -23.51 8.96 -0.37
N ARG A 98 -22.97 9.09 0.85
CA ARG A 98 -23.57 9.75 2.01
C ARG A 98 -22.69 10.96 2.42
N PRO A 99 -23.28 12.14 2.69
CA PRO A 99 -22.54 13.40 2.70
C PRO A 99 -21.74 13.58 3.99
N GLN A 100 -20.41 13.42 3.93
CA GLN A 100 -19.49 14.13 4.79
C GLN A 100 -18.25 14.59 4.00
N THR A 101 -18.03 15.90 4.03
CA THR A 101 -17.00 16.63 3.31
C THR A 101 -15.65 16.43 3.98
N VAL A 102 -14.79 15.63 3.35
CA VAL A 102 -13.35 15.69 3.58
C VAL A 102 -12.71 16.10 2.26
N SER A 103 -12.24 17.35 2.19
CA SER A 103 -11.55 17.94 1.05
C SER A 103 -10.06 17.89 1.31
N TRP A 104 -9.43 16.74 1.06
CA TRP A 104 -7.97 16.66 0.96
C TRP A 104 -7.62 16.89 -0.51
N GLU A 105 -6.86 17.94 -0.80
CA GLU A 105 -6.35 18.19 -2.14
C GLU A 105 -5.29 17.14 -2.50
N ASP A 106 -5.26 16.67 -3.75
CA ASP A 106 -4.30 15.64 -4.22
C ASP A 106 -2.83 16.03 -3.93
N LYS A 107 -2.54 17.33 -3.85
CA LYS A 107 -1.20 17.87 -3.54
C LYS A 107 -0.76 17.57 -2.11
N ASP A 108 -1.67 17.69 -1.14
CA ASP A 108 -1.37 17.41 0.27
C ASP A 108 -1.13 15.92 0.49
N LEU A 109 -1.92 15.08 -0.19
CA LEU A 109 -1.78 13.63 -0.14
C LEU A 109 -0.45 13.16 -0.74
N ASN A 110 -0.04 13.74 -1.86
CA ASN A 110 1.28 13.49 -2.46
C ASN A 110 2.42 13.90 -1.52
N ASN A 111 2.29 15.02 -0.82
CA ASN A 111 3.29 15.45 0.16
C ASN A 111 3.38 14.48 1.35
N ILE A 112 2.24 14.00 1.86
CA ILE A 112 2.22 12.99 2.93
C ILE A 112 2.88 11.70 2.45
N LEU A 113 2.56 11.24 1.23
CA LEU A 113 3.15 10.04 0.65
C LEU A 113 4.67 10.16 0.48
N LYS A 114 5.15 11.27 -0.08
CA LYS A 114 6.60 11.56 -0.19
C LYS A 114 7.29 11.57 1.16
N SER A 115 6.69 12.24 2.15
CA SER A 115 7.24 12.32 3.50
C SER A 115 7.33 10.95 4.19
N THR A 116 6.51 9.99 3.77
CA THR A 116 6.48 8.65 4.37
C THR A 116 7.45 7.69 3.70
N LEU A 117 7.82 7.95 2.44
CA LEU A 117 8.57 7.02 1.60
C LEU A 117 9.96 7.50 1.18
N ASP A 118 10.39 8.70 1.60
CA ASP A 118 11.63 9.35 1.15
C ASP A 118 11.79 9.29 -0.38
N LEU A 119 10.77 9.75 -1.12
CA LEU A 119 10.72 9.65 -2.58
C LEU A 119 10.90 10.98 -3.31
N GLU A 120 11.59 10.91 -4.44
CA GLU A 120 11.62 11.94 -5.47
C GLU A 120 10.37 11.89 -6.36
N ASP A 121 9.86 13.07 -6.73
CA ASP A 121 8.60 13.32 -7.45
C ASP A 121 8.36 12.44 -8.70
N ALA A 122 9.41 12.17 -9.47
CA ALA A 122 9.32 11.41 -10.72
C ALA A 122 8.90 9.93 -10.54
N SER A 123 9.08 9.38 -9.34
CA SER A 123 8.77 7.97 -9.05
C SER A 123 7.28 7.71 -8.90
N LEU A 124 6.52 8.71 -8.41
CA LEU A 124 5.09 8.58 -8.12
C LEU A 124 4.27 8.46 -9.41
N GLN A 125 4.52 9.34 -10.39
CA GLN A 125 3.78 9.33 -11.66
C GLN A 125 3.85 7.99 -12.42
N LYS A 126 5.01 7.32 -12.40
CA LYS A 126 5.18 6.01 -13.07
C LYS A 126 4.42 4.87 -12.37
N LEU A 127 4.32 4.90 -11.04
CA LEU A 127 3.61 3.91 -10.23
C LEU A 127 2.09 4.05 -10.38
N THR A 128 1.59 5.28 -10.45
CA THR A 128 0.18 5.57 -10.66
C THR A 128 -0.29 5.18 -12.08
N TYR A 129 0.55 5.42 -13.11
CA TYR A 129 0.16 5.20 -14.51
C TYR A 129 0.11 3.72 -14.95
N LYS A 130 1.03 2.88 -14.48
CA LYS A 130 1.21 1.52 -15.05
C LYS A 130 0.28 0.45 -14.43
N HIS A 131 -0.27 0.69 -13.24
CA HIS A 131 -1.08 -0.30 -12.51
C HIS A 131 -2.56 0.09 -12.31
N ILE A 132 -2.91 1.38 -12.34
CA ILE A 132 -4.31 1.81 -12.12
C ILE A 132 -5.17 1.64 -13.38
N PHE A 133 -4.58 1.66 -14.57
CA PHE A 133 -5.33 1.73 -15.84
C PHE A 133 -5.35 0.46 -16.68
N LYS A 134 -4.88 -0.69 -16.18
CA LYS A 134 -4.93 -1.95 -16.96
C LYS A 134 -6.16 -2.83 -16.71
N ASN A 135 -7.03 -2.49 -15.76
CA ASN A 135 -8.31 -3.16 -15.55
C ASN A 135 -9.42 -2.12 -15.40
N ASN A 136 -9.89 -1.62 -16.55
CA ASN A 136 -11.24 -1.12 -16.73
C ASN A 136 -11.76 -1.70 -18.04
#